data_AF-A0AAN8IXA6-F1
#
_entry.id   AF-A0AAN8IXA6-F1
#
_cell.length_a   1.000
_cell.length_b   1.000
_cell.length_c   1.000
_cell.angle_alpha   90.00
_cell.angle_beta   90.00
_cell.angle_gamma   90.00
#
_symmetry.space_group_name_H-M   'P 1'
#
loop_
_entity.id
_entity.type
_entity.pdbx_description
1 polymer ?
#
loop_
_entity_poly.entity_id
_entity_poly.type
_entity_poly.pdbx_seq_one_letter_code
_entity_poly.pdbx_strand_id
1 'polypeptide(L)'
;MCEIAFVKLKENLRDEVQASRPRKQGTVASAASESAVLLKRDGPRGGIITKVAKSFMGLRETLADWATFSTWIVVMPLERDCVATIIEQIIKLARTHFESGGRIATV
;
A
#
# COMPACT_ATOMS: atom_id res chain seq x y z
N MET A 1 11.72 -11.88 -7.61
CA MET A 1 11.73 -10.67 -8.45
C MET A 1 10.85 -9.55 -7.90
N CYS A 2 9.61 -9.83 -7.49
CA CYS A 2 8.68 -8.76 -7.08
C CYS A 2 8.95 -8.15 -5.71
N GLU A 3 9.53 -8.93 -4.80
CA GLU A 3 10.08 -8.40 -3.55
C GLU A 3 11.17 -7.34 -3.79
N ILE A 4 12.09 -7.59 -4.74
CA ILE A 4 13.17 -6.64 -5.09
C ILE A 4 12.60 -5.32 -5.64
N ALA A 5 11.57 -5.37 -6.48
CA ALA A 5 10.94 -4.18 -7.03
C ALA A 5 10.27 -3.33 -5.93
N PHE A 6 9.66 -3.97 -4.95
CA PHE A 6 9.04 -3.29 -3.81
C PHE A 6 10.07 -2.74 -2.81
N VAL A 7 11.15 -3.47 -2.58
CA VAL A 7 12.29 -2.98 -1.79
C VAL A 7 12.88 -1.74 -2.44
N LYS A 8 13.10 -1.76 -3.76
CA LYS A 8 13.55 -0.57 -4.51
C LYS A 8 12.57 0.59 -4.43
N LEU A 9 11.26 0.33 -4.52
CA LEU A 9 10.25 1.36 -4.28
C LEU A 9 10.39 1.96 -2.87
N LYS A 10 10.54 1.12 -1.84
CA LYS A 10 10.71 1.55 -0.45
C LYS A 10 11.98 2.37 -0.24
N GLU A 11 13.05 2.07 -0.97
CA GLU A 11 14.29 2.87 -0.94
C GLU A 11 14.11 4.20 -1.67
N ASN A 12 13.60 4.20 -2.90
CA ASN A 12 13.29 5.43 -3.65
C ASN A 12 12.36 6.38 -2.88
N LEU A 13 11.33 5.84 -2.23
CA LEU A 13 10.41 6.62 -1.41
C LEU A 13 11.07 7.12 -0.12
N ARG A 14 12.09 6.43 0.42
CA ARG A 14 12.85 6.87 1.60
C ARG A 14 13.81 8.00 1.24
N ASP A 15 14.48 7.90 0.09
CA ASP A 15 15.40 8.93 -0.40
C ASP A 15 14.63 10.23 -0.73
N GLU A 16 13.39 10.11 -1.22
CA GLU A 16 12.49 11.25 -1.47
C GLU A 16 11.92 11.91 -0.19
N VAL A 17 12.13 11.35 1.03
CA VAL A 17 11.65 11.94 2.31
C VAL A 17 12.34 13.25 2.66
N GLN A 18 13.50 13.56 2.08
CA GLN A 18 14.24 14.80 2.36
C GLN A 18 13.69 16.05 1.67
N ALA A 19 12.71 15.93 0.76
CA ALA A 19 12.09 17.07 0.12
C ALA A 19 10.71 17.40 0.72
N SER A 20 10.46 18.70 0.87
CA SER A 20 9.33 19.41 1.48
C SER A 20 7.94 19.05 0.89
N ARG A 21 7.51 17.79 0.98
CA ARG A 21 6.20 17.37 0.43
C ARG A 21 5.03 17.75 1.34
N PRO A 22 3.86 18.09 0.78
CA PRO A 22 2.63 18.27 1.55
C PRO A 22 2.26 16.97 2.29
N ARG A 23 1.61 17.06 3.46
CA ARG A 23 1.16 15.89 4.24
C ARG A 23 -0.37 15.81 4.19
N LYS A 24 -0.93 14.73 3.64
CA LYS A 24 -2.37 14.44 3.73
C LYS A 24 -2.76 14.21 5.20
N GLN A 25 -3.82 14.86 5.65
CA GLN A 25 -4.47 14.58 6.94
C GLN A 25 -5.71 13.69 6.68
N GLY A 26 -5.95 12.66 7.52
CA GLY A 26 -7.14 11.81 7.41
C GLY A 26 -6.96 10.36 7.87
N THR A 27 -8.00 9.55 7.63
CA THR A 27 -8.16 8.12 7.96
C THR A 27 -7.03 7.23 7.39
N VAL A 28 -6.57 6.27 8.18
CA VAL A 28 -5.50 5.30 7.84
C VAL A 28 -6.14 4.06 7.19
N ALA A 29 -5.45 3.37 6.29
CA ALA A 29 -5.91 2.11 5.71
C ALA A 29 -4.79 1.06 5.75
N SER A 30 -5.14 -0.22 5.91
CA SER A 30 -4.20 -1.32 6.08
C SER A 30 -4.55 -2.54 5.21
N ALA A 31 -3.67 -2.93 4.32
CA ALA A 31 -3.79 -4.12 3.49
C ALA A 31 -2.93 -5.25 4.07
N ALA A 32 -3.55 -6.33 4.52
CA ALA A 32 -2.88 -7.45 5.18
C ALA A 32 -3.21 -8.80 4.52
N SER A 33 -2.36 -9.82 4.71
CA SER A 33 -2.57 -11.18 4.19
C SER A 33 -3.66 -11.95 4.97
N GLU A 34 -3.96 -13.20 4.58
CA GLU A 34 -5.03 -14.04 5.13
C GLU A 34 -4.98 -14.21 6.67
N SER A 35 -3.80 -14.06 7.27
CA SER A 35 -3.57 -14.04 8.72
C SER A 35 -4.27 -12.87 9.45
N ALA A 36 -4.77 -11.86 8.73
CA ALA A 36 -5.44 -10.67 9.28
C ALA A 36 -6.98 -10.74 9.23
N VAL A 37 -7.59 -11.90 8.98
CA VAL A 37 -9.05 -12.10 9.02
C VAL A 37 -9.68 -11.57 10.32
N LEU A 38 -8.94 -11.60 11.44
CA LEU A 38 -9.37 -11.06 12.73
C LEU A 38 -9.56 -9.53 12.72
N LEU A 39 -8.77 -8.77 11.95
CA LEU A 39 -8.90 -7.31 11.86
C LEU A 39 -10.15 -6.88 11.09
N LYS A 40 -10.63 -7.71 10.16
CA LYS A 40 -11.84 -7.44 9.38
C LYS A 40 -13.12 -7.54 10.24
N ARG A 41 -13.07 -8.31 11.33
CA ARG A 41 -14.19 -8.59 12.23
C ARG A 41 -14.52 -7.41 13.16
N ASP A 42 -13.57 -6.52 13.41
CA ASP A 42 -13.70 -5.46 14.42
C ASP A 42 -14.32 -4.15 13.89
N GLY A 43 -14.59 -4.04 12.58
CA GLY A 43 -15.01 -2.78 11.96
C GLY A 43 -13.93 -1.69 12.06
N PRO A 44 -14.19 -0.47 11.59
CA PRO A 44 -13.22 0.62 11.63
C PRO A 44 -12.99 1.10 13.08
N ARG A 45 -12.09 0.44 13.81
CA ARG A 45 -11.58 0.94 15.09
C ARG A 45 -10.51 2.00 14.83
N GLY A 46 -10.74 3.22 15.33
CA GLY A 46 -9.75 4.32 15.27
C GLY A 46 -9.55 4.95 13.88
N GLY A 47 -10.51 4.79 12.96
CA GLY A 47 -10.37 5.33 11.60
C GLY A 47 -9.33 4.58 10.76
N ILE A 48 -9.24 3.26 10.95
CA ILE A 48 -8.41 2.38 10.13
C ILE A 48 -9.32 1.46 9.30
N ILE A 49 -9.22 1.50 7.95
CA ILE A 49 -9.94 0.56 7.07
C ILE A 49 -8.99 -0.54 6.62
N THR A 50 -9.36 -1.80 6.86
CA THR A 50 -8.55 -2.97 6.48
C THR A 50 -9.16 -3.76 5.32
N LYS A 51 -8.41 -3.98 4.23
CA LYS A 51 -8.78 -4.91 3.15
C LYS A 51 -7.71 -5.98 3.01
N VAL A 52 -8.11 -7.25 2.87
CA VAL A 52 -7.16 -8.34 2.66
C VAL A 52 -6.99 -8.57 1.16
N ALA A 53 -5.78 -8.40 0.64
CA ALA A 53 -5.42 -8.66 -0.75
C ALA A 53 -4.53 -9.91 -0.83
N LYS A 54 -5.01 -10.97 -1.47
CA LYS A 54 -4.31 -12.27 -1.55
C LYS A 54 -3.43 -12.42 -2.79
N SER A 55 -3.55 -11.52 -3.76
CA SER A 55 -2.77 -11.50 -5.00
C SER A 55 -2.30 -10.07 -5.34
N PHE A 56 -1.31 -9.94 -6.22
CA PHE A 56 -0.85 -8.66 -6.73
C PHE A 56 -1.96 -7.92 -7.49
N MET A 57 -2.79 -8.63 -8.24
CA MET A 57 -3.96 -8.03 -8.91
C MET A 57 -4.95 -7.46 -7.88
N GLY A 58 -5.28 -8.23 -6.85
CA GLY A 58 -6.17 -7.76 -5.78
C GLY A 58 -5.58 -6.62 -4.97
N LEU A 59 -4.25 -6.59 -4.79
CA LEU A 59 -3.56 -5.46 -4.17
C LEU A 59 -3.68 -4.21 -5.03
N ARG A 60 -3.42 -4.32 -6.34
CA ARG A 60 -3.55 -3.21 -7.29
C ARG A 60 -4.96 -2.61 -7.31
N GLU A 61 -5.99 -3.44 -7.29
CA GLU A 61 -7.38 -2.99 -7.20
C GLU A 61 -7.67 -2.31 -5.86
N THR A 62 -7.21 -2.90 -4.76
CA THR A 62 -7.37 -2.34 -3.40
C THR A 62 -6.73 -0.95 -3.28
N LEU A 63 -5.52 -0.78 -3.81
CA LEU A 63 -4.82 0.51 -3.75
C LEU A 63 -5.46 1.56 -4.66
N ALA A 64 -6.04 1.16 -5.81
CA ALA A 64 -6.77 2.07 -6.68
C ALA A 64 -8.03 2.63 -5.97
N ASP A 65 -8.75 1.80 -5.22
CA ASP A 65 -9.90 2.23 -4.42
C ASP A 65 -9.49 3.16 -3.25
N TRP A 66 -8.22 3.12 -2.85
CA TRP A 66 -7.72 3.81 -1.65
C TRP A 66 -7.06 5.16 -1.91
N ALA A 67 -7.23 5.74 -3.10
CA ALA A 67 -6.61 7.02 -3.48
C ALA A 67 -6.91 8.19 -2.51
N THR A 68 -8.04 8.15 -1.82
CA THR A 68 -8.50 9.21 -0.89
C THR A 68 -7.97 9.05 0.55
N PHE A 69 -7.41 7.89 0.90
CA PHE A 69 -6.90 7.64 2.25
C PHE A 69 -5.60 8.38 2.49
N SER A 70 -5.26 8.69 3.74
CA SER A 70 -4.04 9.44 4.06
C SER A 70 -2.81 8.54 4.19
N THR A 71 -3.00 7.32 4.70
CA THR A 71 -1.93 6.39 5.03
C THR A 71 -2.31 5.00 4.54
N TRP A 72 -1.40 4.33 3.85
CA TRP A 72 -1.53 2.94 3.43
C TRP A 72 -0.51 2.09 4.19
N ILE A 73 -0.97 1.06 4.87
CA ILE A 73 -0.12 -0.02 5.38
C ILE A 73 -0.24 -1.16 4.36
N VAL A 74 0.85 -1.63 3.79
CA VAL A 74 0.83 -2.65 2.72
C VAL A 74 1.67 -3.83 3.16
N VAL A 75 1.01 -4.96 3.41
CA VAL A 75 1.65 -6.26 3.56
C VAL A 75 1.69 -6.93 2.19
N MET A 76 2.86 -7.40 1.79
CA MET A 76 3.04 -8.00 0.47
C MET A 76 2.27 -9.34 0.35
N PRO A 77 1.53 -9.56 -0.75
CA PRO A 77 0.96 -10.88 -1.04
C PRO A 77 2.06 -11.93 -1.10
N LEU A 78 1.79 -13.13 -0.56
CA LEU A 78 2.69 -14.29 -0.62
C LEU A 78 2.69 -14.97 -2.00
N GLU A 79 2.02 -14.37 -2.98
CA GLU A 79 1.91 -14.87 -4.34
C GLU A 79 3.30 -14.97 -4.98
N ARG A 80 3.62 -16.16 -5.51
CA ARG A 80 4.94 -16.42 -6.12
C ARG A 80 5.02 -15.85 -7.54
N ASP A 81 3.92 -15.98 -8.27
CA ASP A 81 3.82 -15.53 -9.64
C ASP A 81 3.45 -14.05 -9.64
N CYS A 82 4.28 -13.27 -10.30
CA CYS A 82 4.06 -11.84 -10.35
C CYS A 82 4.23 -11.35 -11.78
N VAL A 83 3.20 -10.65 -12.24
CA VAL A 83 3.16 -10.09 -13.59
C VAL A 83 3.77 -8.69 -13.53
N ALA A 84 4.86 -8.46 -14.27
CA ALA A 84 5.61 -7.21 -14.23
C ALA A 84 4.72 -5.97 -14.43
N THR A 85 3.78 -6.02 -15.37
CA THR A 85 2.84 -4.93 -15.65
C THR A 85 1.93 -4.59 -14.46
N ILE A 86 1.52 -5.59 -13.67
CA ILE A 86 0.72 -5.37 -12.45
C ILE A 86 1.58 -4.70 -11.38
N ILE A 87 2.83 -5.13 -11.23
CA ILE A 87 3.77 -4.54 -10.27
C ILE A 87 4.06 -3.08 -10.61
N GLU A 88 4.27 -2.77 -11.90
CA GLU A 88 4.45 -1.40 -12.37
C GLU A 88 3.24 -0.51 -12.05
N GLN A 89 2.02 -1.04 -12.21
CA GLN A 89 0.80 -0.31 -11.84
C GLN A 89 0.72 -0.05 -10.33
N ILE A 90 1.08 -1.03 -9.49
CA ILE A 90 1.13 -0.86 -8.04
C ILE A 90 2.15 0.21 -7.66
N ILE A 91 3.34 0.16 -8.25
CA ILE A 91 4.40 1.15 -8.04
C ILE A 91 3.92 2.54 -8.44
N LYS A 92 3.24 2.67 -9.58
CA LYS A 92 2.67 3.94 -10.04
C LYS A 92 1.64 4.50 -9.05
N LEU A 93 0.71 3.66 -8.59
CA LEU A 93 -0.28 4.05 -7.58
C LEU A 93 0.38 4.51 -6.27
N ALA A 94 1.36 3.75 -5.78
CA ALA A 94 2.10 4.08 -4.57
C ALA A 94 2.85 5.41 -4.70
N ARG A 95 3.53 5.63 -5.83
CA ARG A 95 4.22 6.90 -6.13
C ARG A 95 3.24 8.06 -6.14
N THR A 96 2.14 7.97 -6.89
CA THR A 96 1.11 9.02 -6.96
C THR A 96 0.54 9.34 -5.58
N HIS A 97 0.25 8.31 -4.77
CA HIS A 97 -0.24 8.51 -3.41
C HIS A 97 0.80 9.23 -2.54
N PHE A 98 2.07 8.80 -2.60
CA PHE A 98 3.16 9.42 -1.87
C PHE A 98 3.41 10.88 -2.26
N GLU A 99 3.44 11.19 -3.55
CA GLU A 99 3.60 12.54 -4.10
C GLU A 99 2.44 13.44 -3.69
N SER A 100 1.22 12.90 -3.62
CA SER A 100 0.04 13.61 -3.12
C SER A 100 0.04 13.88 -1.60
N GLY A 101 1.11 13.48 -0.90
CA GLY A 101 1.29 13.65 0.54
C GLY A 101 0.83 12.48 1.40
N GLY A 102 0.51 11.36 0.76
CA GLY A 102 0.16 10.11 1.40
C GLY A 102 1.36 9.44 2.09
N ARG A 103 1.09 8.70 3.16
CA ARG A 103 2.09 7.85 3.82
C ARG A 103 1.92 6.42 3.37
N ILE A 104 3.03 5.71 3.19
CA ILE A 104 3.05 4.30 2.87
C ILE A 104 3.98 3.62 3.87
N ALA A 105 3.45 2.64 4.60
CA ALA A 105 4.22 1.73 5.42
C ALA A 105 4.11 0.34 4.80
N THR A 106 5.23 -0.37 4.67
CA THR A 106 5.24 -1.74 4.15
C THR A 106 5.73 -2.69 5.23
N VAL A 107 5.04 -3.82 5.43
CA VAL A 107 5.38 -4.84 6.44
C VAL A 107 5.65 -6.18 5.76
#